data_AF-A0A2V6RH96-F1
#
_entry.id   AF-A0A2V6RH96-F1
#
_cell.length_a   1.000
_cell.length_b   1.000
_cell.length_c   1.000
_cell.angle_alpha   90.00
_cell.angle_beta   90.00
_cell.angle_gamma   90.00
#
_symmetry.space_group_name_H-M   'P 1'
#
loop_
_entity.id
_entity.type
_entity.pdbx_description
1 polymer ?
#
loop_
_entity_poly.entity_id
_entity_poly.type
_entity_poly.pdbx_seq_one_letter_code
_entity_poly.pdbx_strand_id
1 'polypeptide(L)' 'MSEATRGLESRVTVEMTPSRGATDLVLTHNGLPDDEMGRGHEEGWKHFTGILAEKIKGLR' A
#
# COMPACT_ATOMS: atom_id res chain seq x y z
N MET A 1 -15.78 -0.70 -10.80
CA MET A 1 -14.99 0.38 -10.19
C MET A 1 -15.19 0.33 -8.69
N SER A 2 -14.16 0.59 -7.88
CA SER A 2 -14.29 0.56 -6.41
C SER A 2 -15.18 1.70 -5.93
N GLU A 3 -16.09 1.42 -5.00
CA GLU A 3 -16.88 2.46 -4.33
C GLU A 3 -15.97 3.46 -3.61
N ALA A 4 -14.91 2.96 -2.97
CA ALA A 4 -13.98 3.77 -2.20
C ALA A 4 -13.11 4.70 -3.06
N THR A 5 -12.98 4.45 -4.37
CA THR A 5 -12.33 5.40 -5.31
C THR A 5 -13.34 6.27 -6.05
N ARG A 6 -14.65 6.01 -5.93
CA ARG A 6 -15.75 6.70 -6.64
C ARG A 6 -15.59 6.74 -8.16
N GLY A 7 -14.81 5.82 -8.71
CA GLY A 7 -14.46 5.85 -10.12
C GLY A 7 -13.49 6.96 -10.54
N LEU A 8 -12.90 7.69 -9.58
CA LEU A 8 -11.78 8.59 -9.85
C LEU A 8 -10.54 7.77 -10.21
N GLU A 9 -9.73 8.31 -11.11
CA GLU A 9 -8.42 7.74 -11.41
C GLU A 9 -7.52 7.88 -10.18
N SER A 10 -6.83 6.79 -9.84
CA SER A 10 -5.88 6.73 -8.73
C SER A 10 -4.55 6.15 -9.19
N ARG A 11 -3.46 6.55 -8.55
CA ARG A 11 -2.12 6.05 -8.84
C ARG A 11 -1.47 5.46 -7.60
N VAL A 12 -1.05 4.20 -7.70
CA VAL A 12 -0.20 3.55 -6.71
C VAL A 12 1.23 3.55 -7.22
N THR A 13 2.14 4.06 -6.40
CA THR A 13 3.59 4.02 -6.64
C THR A 13 4.22 3.16 -5.57
N VAL A 14 5.03 2.19 -5.98
CA VAL A 14 5.81 1.33 -5.08
C VAL A 14 7.28 1.55 -5.37
N GLU A 15 8.02 1.97 -4.36
CA GLU A 15 9.45 2.22 -4.44
C GLU A 15 10.17 1.24 -3.53
N MET A 16 11.22 0.60 -4.05
CA MET A 16 12.00 -0.39 -3.33
C MET A 16 13.47 0.02 -3.37
N THR A 17 14.09 0.17 -2.20
CA THR A 17 15.49 0.57 -2.06
C THR A 17 16.23 -0.46 -1.22
N PRO A 18 17.44 -0.90 -1.63
CA PRO A 18 18.27 -1.75 -0.76
C PRO A 18 18.55 -1.08 0.58
N SER A 19 18.40 -1.83 1.66
CA SER A 19 18.73 -1.43 3.03
C SER A 19 19.64 -2.49 3.66
N ARG A 20 20.41 -2.17 4.71
CA ARG A 20 21.43 -3.11 5.24
C ARG A 20 20.79 -4.44 5.69
N GLY A 21 20.93 -5.49 4.87
CA GLY A 21 20.34 -6.82 5.11
C GLY A 21 18.84 -6.94 4.82
N ALA A 22 18.23 -5.91 4.20
CA ALA A 22 16.80 -5.81 3.95
C ALA A 22 16.49 -4.99 2.68
N THR A 23 15.22 -4.75 2.42
CA THR A 23 14.74 -3.84 1.38
C THR A 23 13.72 -2.91 2.02
N ASP A 24 13.92 -1.61 1.88
CA ASP A 24 12.93 -0.62 2.26
C ASP A 24 11.88 -0.53 1.14
N LEU A 25 10.61 -0.65 1.51
CA LEU A 25 9.47 -0.52 0.60
C LEU A 25 8.64 0.69 1.02
N VAL A 26 8.43 1.62 0.10
CA VAL A 26 7.54 2.77 0.27
C VAL A 26 6.38 2.63 -0.71
N LEU A 27 5.15 2.77 -0.21
CA LEU A 27 3.94 2.77 -1.01
C LEU A 27 3.25 4.12 -0.90
N THR A 28 3.00 4.77 -2.04
CA THR A 28 2.23 6.01 -2.12
C THR A 28 0.97 5.77 -2.96
N HIS A 29 -0.21 6.08 -2.41
CA HIS A 29 -1.48 5.98 -3.12
C HIS A 29 -2.11 7.37 -3.27
N ASN A 30 -2.13 7.90 -4.49
CA ASN A 30 -2.66 9.22 -4.82
C ASN A 30 -3.97 9.13 -5.61
N GLY A 31 -4.71 10.25 -5.65
CA GLY A 31 -5.97 10.36 -6.40
C GLY A 31 -7.19 9.79 -5.65
N LEU A 32 -7.05 9.55 -4.35
CA LEU A 32 -8.16 9.10 -3.51
C LEU A 32 -9.04 10.28 -3.07
N PRO A 33 -10.35 10.07 -2.91
CA PRO A 33 -11.21 11.03 -2.22
C PRO A 33 -10.69 11.35 -0.82
N ASP A 34 -10.74 12.61 -0.39
CA ASP A 34 -10.39 13.00 0.98
C ASP A 34 -11.56 12.82 1.95
N ASP A 35 -11.97 11.56 2.10
CA ASP A 35 -13.02 11.16 3.04
C ASP A 35 -12.65 9.85 3.76
N GLU A 36 -13.57 9.37 4.61
CA GLU A 36 -13.35 8.16 5.40
C GLU A 36 -13.06 6.93 4.53
N MET A 37 -13.77 6.75 3.42
CA MET A 37 -13.57 5.61 2.53
C MET A 37 -12.23 5.71 1.78
N GLY A 38 -11.87 6.91 1.33
CA GLY A 38 -10.56 7.17 0.75
C GLY A 38 -9.43 6.90 1.74
N ARG A 39 -9.53 7.44 2.97
CA ARG A 39 -8.54 7.21 4.04
C ARG A 39 -8.47 5.75 4.50
N GLY A 40 -9.54 4.98 4.38
CA GLY A 40 -9.55 3.54 4.66
C GLY A 40 -8.54 2.72 3.83
N HIS A 41 -8.07 3.26 2.70
CA HIS A 41 -6.98 2.62 1.94
C HIS A 41 -5.68 2.55 2.73
N GLU A 42 -5.40 3.50 3.63
CA GLU A 42 -4.20 3.45 4.47
C GLU A 42 -4.22 2.21 5.38
N GLU A 43 -5.35 1.93 6.01
CA GLU A 43 -5.53 0.74 6.86
C GLU A 43 -5.45 -0.55 6.05
N GLY A 44 -6.11 -0.58 4.88
CA GLY A 44 -6.00 -1.70 3.94
C GLY A 44 -4.56 -1.97 3.52
N TRP A 45 -3.80 -0.93 3.18
CA TRP A 45 -2.40 -1.08 2.82
C TRP A 45 -1.54 -1.56 3.98
N LYS A 46 -1.77 -1.08 5.21
CA LYS A 46 -1.07 -1.59 6.41
C LYS A 46 -1.34 -3.08 6.61
N HIS A 47 -2.58 -3.53 6.42
CA HIS A 47 -2.92 -4.96 6.51
C HIS A 47 -2.16 -5.80 5.48
N PHE A 48 -2.21 -5.42 4.20
CA PHE A 48 -1.58 -6.20 3.13
C PHE A 48 -0.04 -6.16 3.15
N THR A 49 0.56 -5.03 3.51
CA THR A 49 2.02 -4.93 3.69
C THR A 49 2.49 -5.75 4.88
N GLY A 50 1.70 -5.86 5.96
CA GLY A 50 1.92 -6.79 7.05
C GLY A 50 1.92 -8.26 6.60
N ILE A 51 0.91 -8.67 5.82
CA ILE A 51 0.86 -10.03 5.25
C ILE A 51 2.08 -10.30 4.36
N LEU A 52 2.46 -9.33 3.52
CA LEU A 52 3.63 -9.45 2.66
C LEU A 52 4.90 -9.67 3.48
N ALA A 53 5.10 -8.90 4.54
CA ALA A 53 6.25 -9.04 5.44
C ALA A 53 6.33 -10.44 6.06
N GLU A 54 5.20 -10.99 6.53
CA GLU A 54 5.14 -12.34 7.10
C GLU A 54 5.45 -13.42 6.05
N LYS A 55 4.91 -13.29 4.84
CA LYS A 55 5.23 -14.22 3.74
C LYS A 55 6.72 -14.19 3.38
N ILE A 56 7.33 -13.01 3.33
CA ILE A 56 8.76 -12.87 3.02
C ILE A 56 9.64 -13.48 4.12
N LYS A 57 9.27 -13.34 5.40
CA LYS A 57 9.98 -14.01 6.51
C LYS A 57 9.98 -15.53 6.34
N GLY A 58 8.86 -16.12 5.91
CA GLY A 58 8.73 -17.56 5.68
C GLY A 58 9.46 -18.10 4.45
N LEU A 59 10.01 -17.23 3.59
CA LEU A 59 10.82 -17.60 2.43
C LEU A 59 12.32 -17.63 2.73
N ARG A 60 12.74 -17.19 3.92
CA ARG A 60 14.14 -17.17 4.36
C ARG A 60 14.54 -18.45 5.09
#